data_AF-A0A2I0PRW0-F1
#
_entry.id   AF-A0A2I0PRW0-F1
#
_cell.length_a   1.000
_cell.length_b   1.000
_cell.length_c   1.000
_cell.angle_alpha   90.00
_cell.angle_beta   90.00
_cell.angle_gamma   90.00
#
_symmetry.space_group_name_H-M   'P 1'
#
loop_
_entity.id
_entity.type
_entity.pdbx_description
1 polymer ?
#
loop_
_entity_poly.entity_id
_entity_poly.type
_entity_poly.pdbx_seq_one_letter_code
_entity_poly.pdbx_strand_id
1 'polypeptide(L)'
;MKITAIGADISNNDTSCSGNLIKSLQANIPHLIDLGAQNAALTNITGDDVVISAFVEDDLLEKINRGIVDILTENSEDLGDVNGISPTPEGAGEGISYAEAHIRQDRFPDALILAFDTYGGESFVGAAANSAIKAARGMEGVTDVSDEIVPGVKKIPGVGYVSDKTDDPVVVATLEDLESVGVVAGAMVGAALGNKNVYLVKRGAPSYVIPGSVILSVTAYMNGNMMDLAVPFEERTRILRV
;
A
#
# COMPACT_ATOMS: atom_id res chain seq x y z
N MET A 1 -11.29 12.31 -9.60
CA MET A 1 -10.57 11.02 -9.66
C MET A 1 -9.41 11.00 -8.69
N LYS A 2 -9.17 9.83 -8.11
CA LYS A 2 -8.14 9.55 -7.13
C LYS A 2 -7.64 8.11 -7.27
N ILE A 3 -6.50 7.83 -6.69
CA ILE A 3 -6.09 6.46 -6.40
C ILE A 3 -6.56 6.09 -5.00
N THR A 4 -7.06 4.88 -4.85
CA THR A 4 -7.31 4.22 -3.56
C THR A 4 -6.39 3.00 -3.46
N ALA A 5 -5.84 2.73 -2.28
CA ALA A 5 -5.03 1.57 -1.98
C ALA A 5 -5.45 1.00 -0.62
N ILE A 6 -5.72 -0.30 -0.59
CA ILE A 6 -6.10 -1.04 0.61
C ILE A 6 -5.11 -2.18 0.81
N GLY A 7 -4.47 -2.19 1.98
CA GLY A 7 -3.58 -3.26 2.44
C GLY A 7 -4.28 -4.17 3.45
N ALA A 8 -3.92 -5.45 3.47
CA ALA A 8 -4.43 -6.40 4.45
C ALA A 8 -3.51 -7.61 4.58
N ASP A 9 -3.35 -8.11 5.79
CA ASP A 9 -2.98 -9.50 6.06
C ASP A 9 -4.22 -10.39 5.99
N ILE A 10 -4.19 -11.29 5.02
CA ILE A 10 -5.19 -12.34 4.80
C ILE A 10 -4.53 -13.69 4.49
N SER A 11 -3.23 -13.82 4.77
CA SER A 11 -2.52 -15.08 4.61
C SER A 11 -2.70 -15.93 5.86
N ASN A 12 -2.55 -17.25 5.72
CA ASN A 12 -2.48 -18.15 6.87
C ASN A 12 -1.04 -18.40 7.35
N ASN A 13 -0.13 -17.53 6.93
CA ASN A 13 1.29 -17.61 7.20
C ASN A 13 1.83 -16.20 7.42
N ASP A 14 2.21 -15.94 8.66
CA ASP A 14 2.73 -14.68 9.18
C ASP A 14 4.10 -14.26 8.61
N THR A 15 4.55 -14.78 7.46
CA THR A 15 5.86 -14.45 6.87
C THR A 15 5.89 -14.36 5.35
N SER A 16 4.84 -14.84 4.66
CA SER A 16 4.75 -14.81 3.21
C SER A 16 3.37 -15.19 2.70
N CYS A 17 2.88 -14.49 1.67
CA CYS A 17 1.67 -14.93 0.95
C CYS A 17 1.90 -16.22 0.14
N SER A 18 0.90 -17.09 0.12
CA SER A 18 0.93 -18.27 -0.74
C SER A 18 0.79 -17.91 -2.23
N GLY A 19 1.38 -18.74 -3.11
CA GLY A 19 1.21 -18.58 -4.55
C GLY A 19 -0.23 -18.80 -5.03
N ASN A 20 -1.09 -19.43 -4.23
CA ASN A 20 -2.51 -19.59 -4.56
C ASN A 20 -3.29 -18.32 -4.20
N LEU A 21 -3.07 -17.76 -3.01
CA LEU A 21 -3.65 -16.48 -2.59
C LEU A 21 -3.40 -15.40 -3.63
N ILE A 22 -2.14 -15.22 -4.04
CA ILE A 22 -1.74 -14.24 -5.04
C ILE A 22 -2.47 -14.44 -6.37
N LYS A 23 -2.55 -15.68 -6.87
CA LYS A 23 -3.22 -15.99 -8.14
C LYS A 23 -4.71 -15.72 -8.08
N SER A 24 -5.36 -16.07 -6.98
CA SER A 24 -6.81 -15.89 -6.82
C SER A 24 -7.16 -14.40 -6.72
N LEU A 25 -6.40 -13.62 -5.95
CA LEU A 25 -6.55 -12.15 -5.92
C LEU A 25 -6.38 -11.53 -7.32
N GLN A 26 -5.34 -11.94 -8.06
CA GLN A 26 -5.11 -11.48 -9.43
C GLN A 26 -6.24 -11.84 -10.39
N ALA A 27 -6.86 -13.00 -10.23
CA ALA A 27 -7.98 -13.44 -11.05
C ALA A 27 -9.26 -12.63 -10.80
N ASN A 28 -9.44 -12.10 -9.58
CA ASN A 28 -10.63 -11.34 -9.20
C ASN A 28 -10.51 -9.83 -9.45
N ILE A 29 -9.30 -9.27 -9.55
CA ILE A 29 -9.08 -7.84 -9.82
C ILE A 29 -9.85 -7.27 -11.03
N PRO A 30 -10.01 -7.98 -12.16
CA PRO A 30 -10.83 -7.49 -13.28
C PRO A 30 -12.26 -7.10 -12.88
N HIS A 31 -12.82 -7.70 -11.83
CA HIS A 31 -14.14 -7.32 -11.31
C HIS A 31 -14.20 -5.85 -10.89
N LEU A 32 -13.12 -5.26 -10.39
CA LEU A 32 -13.07 -3.84 -10.01
C LEU A 32 -13.24 -2.93 -11.23
N ILE A 33 -12.78 -3.36 -12.40
CA ILE A 33 -12.99 -2.65 -13.67
C ILE A 33 -14.46 -2.72 -14.06
N ASP A 34 -15.11 -3.88 -13.92
CA ASP A 34 -16.55 -4.04 -14.16
C ASP A 34 -17.39 -3.18 -13.20
N LEU A 35 -16.90 -2.94 -11.98
CA LEU A 35 -17.52 -2.02 -11.02
C LEU A 35 -17.33 -0.54 -11.37
N GLY A 36 -16.41 -0.22 -12.28
CA GLY A 36 -16.18 1.12 -12.81
C GLY A 36 -14.83 1.74 -12.47
N ALA A 37 -13.90 1.01 -11.86
CA ALA A 37 -12.52 1.51 -11.73
C ALA A 37 -11.90 1.69 -13.12
N GLN A 38 -11.14 2.76 -13.32
CA GLN A 38 -10.43 2.97 -14.58
C GLN A 38 -9.37 1.88 -14.78
N ASN A 39 -8.68 1.53 -13.70
CA ASN A 39 -7.59 0.56 -13.64
C ASN A 39 -7.50 0.05 -12.20
N ALA A 40 -7.16 -1.23 -12.00
CA ALA A 40 -6.93 -1.82 -10.69
C ALA A 40 -5.86 -2.93 -10.76
N ALA A 41 -5.11 -3.13 -9.67
CA ALA A 41 -4.06 -4.14 -9.60
C ALA A 41 -3.68 -4.53 -8.17
N LEU A 42 -3.08 -5.72 -8.02
CA LEU A 42 -2.42 -6.19 -6.79
C LEU A 42 -1.03 -5.57 -6.73
N THR A 43 -0.94 -4.32 -6.28
CA THR A 43 0.26 -3.49 -6.41
C THR A 43 1.41 -4.03 -5.58
N ASN A 44 1.18 -4.29 -4.30
CA ASN A 44 2.24 -4.71 -3.38
C ASN A 44 1.94 -6.08 -2.80
N ILE A 45 3.02 -6.78 -2.49
CA ILE A 45 3.04 -7.98 -1.67
C ILE A 45 4.28 -7.79 -0.80
N THR A 46 4.11 -7.56 0.49
CA THR A 46 5.17 -7.24 1.43
C THR A 46 5.07 -8.27 2.54
N GLY A 47 6.01 -9.21 2.62
CA GLY A 47 5.85 -10.37 3.51
C GLY A 47 4.54 -11.12 3.21
N ASP A 48 3.64 -11.12 4.18
CA ASP A 48 2.30 -11.72 4.15
C ASP A 48 1.17 -10.74 3.84
N ASP A 49 1.45 -9.43 3.87
CA ASP A 49 0.52 -8.40 3.44
C ASP A 49 0.38 -8.29 1.92
N VAL A 50 -0.84 -8.02 1.49
CA VAL A 50 -1.18 -7.69 0.11
C VAL A 50 -1.78 -6.30 0.01
N VAL A 51 -1.51 -5.58 -1.09
CA VAL A 51 -2.18 -4.30 -1.38
C VAL A 51 -2.85 -4.34 -2.73
N ILE A 52 -4.14 -4.02 -2.77
CA ILE A 52 -4.89 -3.79 -4.00
C ILE A 52 -5.10 -2.28 -4.14
N SER A 53 -4.71 -1.75 -5.30
CA SER A 53 -4.90 -0.33 -5.62
C SER A 53 -5.73 -0.16 -6.89
N ALA A 54 -6.51 0.92 -6.95
CA ALA A 54 -7.33 1.26 -8.10
C ALA A 54 -7.40 2.77 -8.34
N PHE A 55 -7.43 3.17 -9.63
CA PHE A 55 -7.76 4.53 -10.04
C PHE A 55 -9.26 4.66 -10.26
N VAL A 56 -9.90 5.59 -9.55
CA VAL A 56 -11.35 5.65 -9.40
C VAL A 56 -11.86 7.07 -9.44
N GLU A 57 -13.01 7.28 -10.09
CA GLU A 57 -13.73 8.54 -9.96
C GLU A 57 -14.26 8.74 -8.54
N ASP A 58 -14.38 10.00 -8.12
CA ASP A 58 -14.66 10.33 -6.72
C ASP A 58 -16.03 9.80 -6.25
N ASP A 59 -17.00 9.72 -7.16
CA ASP A 59 -18.35 9.19 -6.91
C ASP A 59 -18.39 7.66 -6.86
N LEU A 60 -17.35 6.97 -7.35
CA LEU A 60 -17.23 5.51 -7.33
C LEU A 60 -16.36 4.99 -6.17
N LEU A 61 -15.71 5.88 -5.41
CA LEU A 61 -14.76 5.51 -4.36
C LEU A 61 -15.32 4.48 -3.37
N GLU A 62 -16.51 4.75 -2.79
CA GLU A 62 -17.12 3.86 -1.81
C GLU A 62 -17.42 2.47 -2.38
N LYS A 63 -17.90 2.43 -3.63
CA LYS A 63 -18.21 1.18 -4.34
C LYS A 63 -16.96 0.37 -4.62
N ILE A 64 -15.88 1.02 -5.05
CA ILE A 64 -14.63 0.33 -5.37
C ILE A 64 -13.90 -0.11 -4.11
N ASN A 65 -13.85 0.71 -3.06
CA ASN A 65 -13.29 0.30 -1.77
C ASN A 65 -14.01 -0.93 -1.21
N ARG A 66 -15.35 -0.96 -1.28
CA ARG A 66 -16.12 -2.15 -0.92
C ARG A 66 -15.73 -3.36 -1.79
N GLY A 67 -15.66 -3.19 -3.11
CA GLY A 67 -15.27 -4.26 -4.02
C GLY A 67 -13.86 -4.81 -3.75
N ILE A 68 -12.91 -3.96 -3.34
CA ILE A 68 -11.57 -4.40 -2.94
C ILE A 68 -11.65 -5.28 -1.69
N VAL A 69 -12.40 -4.84 -0.67
CA VAL A 69 -12.60 -5.62 0.56
C VAL A 69 -13.32 -6.93 0.30
N ASP A 70 -14.31 -6.94 -0.58
CA ASP A 70 -15.02 -8.18 -0.96
C ASP A 70 -14.04 -9.17 -1.61
N ILE A 71 -13.16 -8.71 -2.52
CA ILE A 71 -12.10 -9.54 -3.10
C ILE A 71 -11.15 -10.07 -2.01
N LEU A 72 -10.70 -9.23 -1.08
CA LEU A 72 -9.82 -9.67 0.01
C LEU A 72 -10.52 -10.75 0.87
N THR A 73 -11.78 -10.53 1.23
CA THR A 73 -12.61 -11.45 2.03
C THR A 73 -12.81 -12.79 1.33
N GLU A 74 -13.14 -12.78 0.04
CA GLU A 74 -13.44 -14.00 -0.71
C GLU A 74 -12.22 -14.88 -0.98
N ASN A 75 -11.02 -14.28 -0.97
CA ASN A 75 -9.78 -14.95 -1.28
C ASN A 75 -8.91 -15.23 -0.04
N SER A 76 -9.33 -14.75 1.13
CA SER A 76 -8.58 -14.85 2.38
C SER A 76 -8.29 -16.30 2.75
N GLU A 77 -7.04 -16.60 3.08
CA GLU A 77 -6.65 -17.89 3.66
C GLU A 77 -6.92 -17.91 5.16
N ASP A 78 -6.74 -16.76 5.81
CA ASP A 78 -7.26 -16.37 7.12
C ASP A 78 -7.96 -15.02 6.97
N LEU A 79 -9.08 -14.80 7.68
CA LEU A 79 -9.79 -13.52 7.59
C LEU A 79 -8.95 -12.34 8.08
N GLY A 80 -7.99 -12.59 8.98
CA GLY A 80 -7.00 -11.61 9.42
C GLY A 80 -7.58 -10.21 9.64
N ASP A 81 -6.99 -9.25 8.95
CA ASP A 81 -7.35 -7.83 9.02
C ASP A 81 -8.80 -7.51 8.61
N VAL A 82 -9.39 -8.30 7.72
CA VAL A 82 -10.75 -8.05 7.25
C VAL A 82 -11.75 -8.21 8.39
N ASN A 83 -11.45 -9.06 9.37
CA ASN A 83 -12.27 -9.26 10.56
C ASN A 83 -12.26 -8.05 11.53
N GLY A 84 -11.28 -7.16 11.40
CA GLY A 84 -11.20 -5.91 12.17
C GLY A 84 -12.18 -4.82 11.75
N ILE A 85 -12.78 -4.95 10.56
CA ILE A 85 -13.66 -3.95 9.98
C ILE A 85 -14.99 -3.95 10.73
N SER A 86 -15.37 -2.78 11.25
CA SER A 86 -16.61 -2.61 12.02
C SER A 86 -17.58 -1.61 11.40
N PRO A 87 -18.90 -1.79 11.52
CA PRO A 87 -19.86 -0.76 11.16
C PRO A 87 -19.88 0.41 12.16
N THR A 88 -19.28 0.27 13.35
CA THR A 88 -19.25 1.30 14.40
C THR A 88 -17.83 1.60 14.86
N PRO A 89 -17.52 2.83 15.29
CA PRO A 89 -16.20 3.17 15.82
C PRO A 89 -15.76 2.30 17.01
N GLU A 90 -16.69 1.95 17.90
CA GLU A 90 -16.41 1.21 19.14
C GLU A 90 -16.06 -0.25 18.91
N GLY A 91 -16.51 -0.81 17.77
CA GLY A 91 -16.24 -2.20 17.40
C GLY A 91 -15.02 -2.34 16.49
N ALA A 92 -14.33 -1.23 16.16
CA ALA A 92 -13.20 -1.25 15.25
C ALA A 92 -12.02 -2.02 15.87
N GLY A 93 -11.51 -3.01 15.12
CA GLY A 93 -10.38 -3.85 15.50
C GLY A 93 -9.09 -3.47 14.76
N GLU A 94 -8.09 -4.33 14.90
CA GLU A 94 -6.95 -4.42 13.99
C GLU A 94 -7.48 -4.87 12.63
N GLY A 95 -7.31 -4.05 11.61
CA GLY A 95 -7.85 -4.39 10.31
C GLY A 95 -7.16 -3.68 9.16
N ILE A 96 -7.83 -3.64 8.01
CA ILE A 96 -7.17 -3.20 6.77
C ILE A 96 -6.56 -1.80 6.85
N SER A 97 -5.43 -1.62 6.19
CA SER A 97 -4.83 -0.31 5.97
C SER A 97 -5.43 0.37 4.72
N TYR A 98 -5.45 1.70 4.73
CA TYR A 98 -6.11 2.50 3.69
C TYR A 98 -5.38 3.79 3.40
N ALA A 99 -5.13 4.06 2.11
CA ALA A 99 -4.63 5.32 1.61
C ALA A 99 -5.38 5.76 0.35
N GLU A 100 -5.58 7.06 0.20
CA GLU A 100 -6.05 7.67 -1.03
C GLU A 100 -5.22 8.93 -1.34
N ALA A 101 -5.14 9.28 -2.63
CA ALA A 101 -4.50 10.52 -3.08
C ALA A 101 -5.15 10.99 -4.39
N HIS A 102 -5.31 12.30 -4.55
CA HIS A 102 -5.87 12.89 -5.76
C HIS A 102 -4.92 12.74 -6.95
N ILE A 103 -5.49 12.41 -8.10
CA ILE A 103 -4.72 12.37 -9.35
C ILE A 103 -4.97 13.64 -10.16
N ARG A 104 -4.00 14.00 -11.00
CA ARG A 104 -4.16 15.05 -11.98
C ARG A 104 -4.92 14.51 -13.19
N GLN A 105 -6.03 15.14 -13.55
CA GLN A 105 -6.95 14.61 -14.58
C GLN A 105 -6.56 14.96 -16.03
N ASP A 106 -5.50 15.74 -16.26
CA ASP A 106 -5.09 16.15 -17.61
C ASP A 106 -4.12 15.18 -18.32
N ARG A 107 -3.84 14.03 -17.69
CA ARG A 107 -2.86 13.03 -18.15
C ARG A 107 -3.18 11.63 -17.65
N PHE A 108 -2.37 10.64 -18.06
CA PHE A 108 -2.48 9.29 -17.53
C PHE A 108 -2.14 9.27 -16.03
N PRO A 109 -2.89 8.54 -15.21
CA PRO A 109 -2.65 8.48 -13.79
C PRO A 109 -1.46 7.60 -13.47
N ASP A 110 -0.52 8.18 -12.71
CA ASP A 110 0.71 7.54 -12.26
C ASP A 110 0.83 7.68 -10.74
N ALA A 111 1.20 6.58 -10.07
CA ALA A 111 1.34 6.56 -8.62
C ALA A 111 2.51 5.72 -8.14
N LEU A 112 3.01 6.08 -6.95
CA LEU A 112 3.92 5.29 -6.13
C LEU A 112 3.14 4.76 -4.94
N ILE A 113 3.27 3.45 -4.68
CA ILE A 113 2.64 2.79 -3.55
C ILE A 113 3.74 2.12 -2.72
N LEU A 114 3.87 2.58 -1.47
CA LEU A 114 4.71 1.95 -0.46
C LEU A 114 3.80 1.18 0.48
N ALA A 115 4.12 -0.08 0.71
CA ALA A 115 3.42 -0.94 1.65
C ALA A 115 4.42 -1.42 2.69
N PHE A 116 4.04 -1.29 3.96
CA PHE A 116 4.86 -1.66 5.11
C PHE A 116 4.24 -2.90 5.76
N ASP A 117 5.09 -3.74 6.33
CA ASP A 117 4.72 -4.93 7.10
C ASP A 117 5.67 -5.00 8.31
N THR A 118 5.13 -5.31 9.49
CA THR A 118 5.84 -5.31 10.76
C THR A 118 6.14 -6.69 11.35
N TYR A 119 7.35 -6.80 11.89
CA TYR A 119 7.79 -7.97 12.65
C TYR A 119 8.32 -7.51 14.00
N GLY A 120 7.44 -7.11 14.92
CA GLY A 120 7.82 -6.43 16.16
C GLY A 120 8.18 -4.95 15.96
N GLY A 121 7.68 -4.35 14.87
CA GLY A 121 7.97 -2.98 14.41
C GLY A 121 6.85 -1.97 14.68
N GLU A 122 5.75 -2.41 15.29
CA GLU A 122 4.46 -1.72 15.42
C GLU A 122 4.63 -0.35 16.10
N SER A 123 5.53 -0.27 17.08
CA SER A 123 5.82 0.95 17.82
C SER A 123 6.44 2.10 16.99
N PHE A 124 6.98 1.83 15.80
CA PHE A 124 7.65 2.85 14.98
C PHE A 124 7.26 2.87 13.49
N VAL A 125 6.55 1.86 12.99
CA VAL A 125 6.13 1.77 11.58
C VAL A 125 5.35 3.00 11.11
N GLY A 126 4.41 3.51 11.91
CA GLY A 126 3.65 4.72 11.57
C GLY A 126 4.54 5.95 11.40
N ALA A 127 5.64 6.06 12.17
CA ALA A 127 6.61 7.14 12.01
C ALA A 127 7.47 6.97 10.75
N ALA A 128 7.82 5.72 10.39
CA ALA A 128 8.54 5.41 9.15
C ALA A 128 7.69 5.74 7.91
N ALA A 129 6.42 5.32 7.90
CA ALA A 129 5.47 5.63 6.84
C ALA A 129 5.19 7.14 6.73
N ASN A 130 5.01 7.83 7.86
CA ASN A 130 4.87 9.30 7.88
C ASN A 130 6.14 10.03 7.39
N SER A 131 7.32 9.43 7.55
CA SER A 131 8.57 9.99 7.00
C SER A 131 8.54 9.96 5.47
N ALA A 132 8.04 8.87 4.87
CA ALA A 132 7.86 8.77 3.42
C ALA A 132 6.84 9.78 2.90
N ILE A 133 5.70 9.94 3.59
CA ILE A 133 4.66 10.94 3.25
C ILE A 133 5.26 12.35 3.25
N LYS A 134 5.99 12.71 4.31
CA LYS A 134 6.63 14.03 4.45
C LYS A 134 7.70 14.29 3.40
N ALA A 135 8.41 13.25 2.96
CA ALA A 135 9.42 13.38 1.92
C ALA A 135 8.82 13.69 0.53
N ALA A 136 7.64 13.14 0.22
CA ALA A 136 6.95 13.42 -1.04
C ALA A 136 6.12 14.72 -1.01
N ARG A 137 5.59 15.11 0.17
CA ARG A 137 4.67 16.24 0.28
C ARG A 137 5.31 17.56 -0.17
N GLY A 138 4.72 18.16 -1.20
CA GLY A 138 5.19 19.44 -1.75
C GLY A 138 6.47 19.34 -2.59
N MET A 139 6.92 18.14 -2.93
CA MET A 139 8.03 17.91 -3.84
C MET A 139 7.60 18.20 -5.28
N GLU A 140 8.52 18.77 -6.09
CA GLU A 140 8.29 18.96 -7.53
C GLU A 140 8.00 17.60 -8.21
N GLY A 141 7.00 17.58 -9.09
CA GLY A 141 6.58 16.36 -9.80
C GLY A 141 5.63 15.45 -9.00
N VAL A 142 5.20 15.86 -7.80
CA VAL A 142 4.15 15.19 -7.02
C VAL A 142 2.85 15.98 -7.13
N THR A 143 1.76 15.32 -7.52
CA THR A 143 0.42 15.94 -7.53
C THR A 143 -0.19 15.95 -6.14
N ASP A 144 -0.20 14.78 -5.47
CA ASP A 144 -0.76 14.62 -4.14
C ASP A 144 -0.09 13.44 -3.41
N VAL A 145 -0.29 13.37 -2.10
CA VAL A 145 0.19 12.28 -1.25
C VAL A 145 -0.86 11.95 -0.20
N SER A 146 -0.95 10.69 0.19
CA SER A 146 -1.87 10.24 1.23
C SER A 146 -1.68 11.01 2.54
N ASP A 147 -2.77 11.11 3.30
CA ASP A 147 -2.75 11.71 4.63
C ASP A 147 -1.77 11.00 5.57
N GLU A 148 -1.26 11.76 6.54
CA GLU A 148 -0.42 11.20 7.60
C GLU A 148 -1.22 10.20 8.44
N ILE A 149 -0.54 9.13 8.82
CA ILE A 149 -1.08 8.11 9.72
C ILE A 149 -1.11 8.71 11.12
N VAL A 150 -2.32 8.82 11.66
CA VAL A 150 -2.60 9.35 12.99
C VAL A 150 -3.21 8.24 13.85
N PRO A 151 -2.83 8.13 15.13
CA PRO A 151 -3.49 7.21 16.05
C PRO A 151 -4.97 7.55 16.19
N GLY A 152 -5.79 6.51 16.26
CA GLY A 152 -7.24 6.56 16.46
C GLY A 152 -8.01 5.70 15.47
N VAL A 153 -9.33 5.73 15.60
CA VAL A 153 -10.24 5.02 14.70
C VAL A 153 -10.36 5.78 13.37
N LYS A 154 -10.20 5.05 12.27
CA LYS A 154 -10.33 5.56 10.91
C LYS A 154 -11.58 5.02 10.24
N LYS A 155 -12.37 5.90 9.62
CA LYS A 155 -13.48 5.50 8.74
C LYS A 155 -12.97 5.38 7.30
N ILE A 156 -13.19 4.22 6.69
CA ILE A 156 -12.88 3.95 5.29
C ILE A 156 -14.17 4.09 4.46
N PRO A 157 -14.23 4.99 3.46
CA PRO A 157 -15.42 5.21 2.64
C PRO A 157 -15.93 3.91 2.01
N GLY A 158 -17.24 3.65 2.14
CA GLY A 158 -17.89 2.44 1.61
C GLY A 158 -17.63 1.14 2.40
N VAL A 159 -16.70 1.14 3.35
CA VAL A 159 -16.23 -0.07 4.04
C VAL A 159 -16.66 -0.12 5.51
N GLY A 160 -16.24 0.81 6.34
CA GLY A 160 -16.47 0.74 7.79
C GLY A 160 -15.40 1.48 8.59
N TYR A 161 -15.17 1.03 9.81
CA TYR A 161 -14.21 1.59 10.75
C TYR A 161 -13.13 0.55 11.09
N VAL A 162 -11.88 1.00 11.16
CA VAL A 162 -10.71 0.25 11.64
C VAL A 162 -10.03 1.04 12.76
N SER A 163 -9.34 0.36 13.67
CA SER A 163 -8.67 1.00 14.81
C SER A 163 -7.19 1.26 14.55
N ASP A 164 -6.55 1.88 15.53
CA ASP A 164 -5.11 2.14 15.57
C ASP A 164 -4.25 0.93 15.90
N LYS A 165 -4.87 -0.23 16.08
CA LYS A 165 -4.16 -1.52 16.10
C LYS A 165 -3.67 -1.94 14.72
N THR A 166 -4.27 -1.41 13.65
CA THR A 166 -3.77 -1.57 12.28
C THR A 166 -2.34 -1.05 12.19
N ASP A 167 -1.39 -1.94 11.99
CA ASP A 167 0.04 -1.69 12.12
C ASP A 167 0.82 -1.78 10.81
N ASP A 168 0.18 -2.18 9.71
CA ASP A 168 0.81 -2.32 8.39
C ASP A 168 0.34 -1.24 7.39
N PRO A 169 0.88 0.00 7.49
CA PRO A 169 0.39 1.12 6.71
C PRO A 169 0.70 0.98 5.22
N VAL A 170 -0.20 1.56 4.42
CA VAL A 170 0.02 1.83 2.99
C VAL A 170 0.12 3.33 2.79
N VAL A 171 1.04 3.73 1.92
CA VAL A 171 1.29 5.13 1.54
C VAL A 171 1.22 5.25 0.02
N VAL A 172 0.53 6.29 -0.45
CA VAL A 172 0.39 6.56 -1.88
C VAL A 172 0.81 7.98 -2.21
N ALA A 173 1.60 8.15 -3.28
CA ALA A 173 1.89 9.45 -3.87
C ALA A 173 1.56 9.42 -5.36
N THR A 174 0.85 10.44 -5.85
CA THR A 174 0.51 10.59 -7.28
C THR A 174 1.51 11.51 -7.93
N LEU A 175 1.89 11.20 -9.17
CA LEU A 175 2.96 11.88 -9.88
C LEU A 175 2.42 12.73 -11.03
N GLU A 176 3.16 13.79 -11.35
CA GLU A 176 2.88 14.58 -12.53
C GLU A 176 3.45 13.90 -13.78
N ASP A 177 4.71 13.47 -13.77
CA ASP A 177 5.43 13.00 -14.95
C ASP A 177 6.30 11.77 -14.65
N LEU A 178 6.56 10.96 -15.69
CA LEU A 178 7.37 9.73 -15.62
C LEU A 178 8.78 9.98 -15.09
N GLU A 179 9.36 11.15 -15.42
CA GLU A 179 10.69 11.58 -15.02
C GLU A 179 10.81 11.74 -13.50
N SER A 180 9.69 12.04 -12.83
CA SER A 180 9.62 12.28 -11.38
C SER A 180 9.62 10.99 -10.57
N VAL A 181 9.25 9.85 -11.17
CA VAL A 181 9.14 8.54 -10.50
C VAL A 181 10.40 8.21 -9.69
N GLY A 182 11.57 8.30 -10.33
CA GLY A 182 12.82 7.90 -9.70
C GLY A 182 13.23 8.82 -8.55
N VAL A 183 13.00 10.13 -8.69
CA VAL A 183 13.40 11.13 -7.69
C VAL A 183 12.46 11.06 -6.48
N VAL A 184 11.14 11.04 -6.72
CA VAL A 184 10.13 10.97 -5.66
C VAL A 184 10.20 9.64 -4.93
N ALA A 185 10.26 8.51 -5.64
CA ALA A 185 10.40 7.20 -5.00
C ALA A 185 11.71 7.10 -4.21
N GLY A 186 12.81 7.66 -4.73
CA GLY A 186 14.09 7.69 -4.02
C GLY A 186 14.02 8.48 -2.73
N ALA A 187 13.33 9.62 -2.72
CA ALA A 187 13.11 10.43 -1.53
C ALA A 187 12.23 9.70 -0.49
N MET A 188 11.10 9.12 -0.93
CA MET A 188 10.18 8.37 -0.06
C MET A 188 10.86 7.15 0.57
N VAL A 189 11.51 6.32 -0.26
CA VAL A 189 12.23 5.12 0.18
C VAL A 189 13.40 5.51 1.08
N GLY A 190 14.18 6.52 0.71
CA GLY A 190 15.30 6.99 1.53
C GLY A 190 14.85 7.50 2.90
N ALA A 191 13.74 8.24 2.97
CA ALA A 191 13.16 8.70 4.24
C ALA A 191 12.63 7.54 5.09
N ALA A 192 11.99 6.54 4.49
CA ALA A 192 11.55 5.33 5.19
C ALA A 192 12.76 4.55 5.75
N LEU A 193 13.75 4.26 4.92
CA LEU A 193 14.96 3.50 5.30
C LEU A 193 15.88 4.24 6.28
N GLY A 194 15.76 5.56 6.39
CA GLY A 194 16.45 6.34 7.41
C GLY A 194 15.95 6.06 8.84
N ASN A 195 14.79 5.40 8.98
CA ASN A 195 14.26 4.98 10.26
C ASN A 195 14.91 3.68 10.75
N LYS A 196 14.82 3.44 12.06
CA LYS A 196 15.42 2.28 12.72
C LYS A 196 14.86 0.97 12.15
N ASN A 197 15.74 0.04 11.77
CA ASN A 197 15.38 -1.34 11.40
C ASN A 197 14.30 -1.45 10.31
N VAL A 198 14.30 -0.53 9.35
CA VAL A 198 13.41 -0.57 8.18
C VAL A 198 14.18 -1.11 6.98
N TYR A 199 13.63 -2.12 6.30
CA TYR A 199 14.31 -2.79 5.18
C TYR A 199 13.47 -2.75 3.90
N LEU A 200 14.12 -2.42 2.79
CA LEU A 200 13.51 -2.49 1.47
C LEU A 200 13.54 -3.94 0.98
N VAL A 201 12.39 -4.49 0.60
CA VAL A 201 12.26 -5.85 0.06
C VAL A 201 11.62 -5.83 -1.32
N LYS A 202 11.89 -6.89 -2.09
CA LYS A 202 11.24 -7.11 -3.39
C LYS A 202 9.79 -7.51 -3.17
N ARG A 203 8.93 -7.16 -4.11
CA ARG A 203 7.52 -7.55 -4.09
C ARG A 203 7.40 -9.08 -4.05
N GLY A 204 6.70 -9.60 -3.04
CA GLY A 204 6.48 -11.03 -2.82
C GLY A 204 7.69 -11.77 -2.22
N ALA A 205 8.69 -11.04 -1.72
CA ALA A 205 9.76 -11.64 -0.93
C ALA A 205 9.23 -12.05 0.45
N PRO A 206 9.58 -13.23 0.97
CA PRO A 206 9.29 -13.60 2.35
C PRO A 206 10.04 -12.71 3.35
N SER A 207 9.53 -12.68 4.57
CA SER A 207 10.04 -11.85 5.66
C SER A 207 11.28 -12.44 6.31
N TYR A 208 12.42 -12.31 5.63
CA TYR A 208 13.74 -12.70 6.15
C TYR A 208 14.39 -11.57 6.96
N VAL A 209 13.75 -11.16 8.05
CA VAL A 209 14.23 -10.11 8.95
C VAL A 209 14.42 -10.58 10.38
N ILE A 210 15.21 -9.84 11.15
CA ILE A 210 15.33 -10.05 12.59
C ILE A 210 14.14 -9.35 13.27
N PRO A 211 13.38 -10.00 14.16
CA PRO A 211 12.29 -9.36 14.89
C PRO A 211 12.71 -8.05 15.59
N GLY A 212 11.78 -7.11 15.71
CA GLY A 212 12.04 -5.70 16.02
C GLY A 212 12.30 -4.86 14.76
N SER A 213 11.74 -5.26 13.62
CA SER A 213 11.98 -4.67 12.29
C SER A 213 10.69 -4.41 11.53
N VAL A 214 10.81 -3.61 10.48
CA VAL A 214 9.76 -3.33 9.49
C VAL A 214 10.33 -3.60 8.11
N ILE A 215 9.55 -4.21 7.24
CA ILE A 215 9.88 -4.30 5.82
C ILE A 215 8.98 -3.37 5.02
N LEU A 216 9.46 -2.89 3.87
CA LEU A 216 8.61 -2.22 2.90
C LEU A 216 8.87 -2.72 1.48
N SER A 217 7.80 -2.78 0.69
CA SER A 217 7.89 -2.89 -0.76
C SER A 217 7.43 -1.58 -1.41
N VAL A 218 7.92 -1.31 -2.62
CA VAL A 218 7.63 -0.07 -3.35
C VAL A 218 7.30 -0.40 -4.80
N THR A 219 6.13 0.07 -5.23
CA THR A 219 5.60 -0.18 -6.57
C THR A 219 5.32 1.13 -7.28
N ALA A 220 5.81 1.28 -8.51
CA ALA A 220 5.26 2.25 -9.44
C ALA A 220 4.08 1.63 -10.18
N TYR A 221 2.93 2.29 -10.11
CA TYR A 221 1.72 1.90 -10.85
C TYR A 221 1.44 2.94 -11.94
N MET A 222 1.72 2.55 -13.17
CA MET A 222 1.77 3.48 -14.31
C MET A 222 1.12 2.86 -15.53
N ASN A 223 0.14 3.56 -16.11
CA ASN A 223 -0.59 3.10 -17.29
C ASN A 223 -1.04 1.61 -17.20
N GLY A 224 -1.57 1.22 -16.04
CA GLY A 224 -2.02 -0.16 -15.77
C GLY A 224 -0.90 -1.18 -15.49
N ASN A 225 0.37 -0.80 -15.58
CA ASN A 225 1.51 -1.67 -15.31
C ASN A 225 2.08 -1.43 -13.91
N MET A 226 2.46 -2.51 -13.24
CA MET A 226 3.14 -2.46 -11.95
C MET A 226 4.62 -2.75 -12.14
N MET A 227 5.47 -1.92 -11.53
CA MET A 227 6.91 -2.09 -11.54
C MET A 227 7.41 -2.12 -10.11
N ASP A 228 8.03 -3.24 -9.72
CA ASP A 228 8.73 -3.36 -8.45
C ASP A 228 9.99 -2.48 -8.49
N LEU A 229 9.97 -1.38 -7.74
CA LEU A 229 11.07 -0.43 -7.70
C LEU A 229 12.19 -0.87 -6.75
N ALA A 230 12.00 -1.89 -5.92
CA ALA A 230 13.07 -2.40 -5.08
C ALA A 230 14.25 -2.92 -5.90
N VAL A 231 13.98 -3.56 -7.05
CA VAL A 231 15.02 -4.08 -7.96
C VAL A 231 15.93 -2.96 -8.51
N PRO A 232 15.42 -1.91 -9.19
CA PRO A 232 16.28 -0.82 -9.66
C PRO A 232 16.91 -0.01 -8.52
N PHE A 233 16.26 0.16 -7.36
CA PHE A 233 16.88 0.83 -6.22
C PHE A 233 18.02 0.00 -5.62
N GLU A 234 17.87 -1.31 -5.48
CA GLU A 234 18.96 -2.21 -5.06
C GLU A 234 20.17 -2.09 -5.99
N GLU A 235 19.97 -1.92 -7.30
CA GLU A 235 21.08 -1.75 -8.25
C GLU A 235 21.70 -0.35 -8.21
N ARG A 236 20.88 0.72 -8.16
CA ARG A 236 21.35 2.10 -8.28
C ARG A 236 21.93 2.66 -6.97
N THR A 237 21.51 2.16 -5.82
CA THR A 237 21.94 2.65 -4.50
C THR A 237 23.11 1.87 -3.92
N ARG A 238 23.75 0.97 -4.69
CA ARG A 238 24.98 0.30 -4.26
C ARG A 238 26.08 1.35 -4.11
N ILE A 239 26.28 1.81 -2.87
CA ILE A 239 27.17 2.93 -2.56
C ILE A 239 28.61 2.60 -2.94
N LEU A 240 29.03 1.33 -2.85
CA LEU A 240 30.34 0.87 -3.28
C LEU A 240 30.25 -0.56 -3.83
N ARG A 241 30.55 -0.74 -5.13
CA ARG A 241 31.13 -1.98 -5.65
C ARG A 241 32.58 -1.65 -6.02
N VAL A 242 33.54 -2.02 -5.17
CA VAL A 242 34.95 -2.10 -5.58
C VAL A 242 35.30 -3.57 -5.66
#